data_AF-A0A2D6XS20-F1
#
_entry.id   AF-A0A2D6XS20-F1
#
_cell.length_a   1.000
_cell.length_b   1.000
_cell.length_c   1.000
_cell.angle_alpha   90.00
_cell.angle_beta   90.00
_cell.angle_gamma   90.00
#
_symmetry.space_group_name_H-M   'P 1'
#
loop_
_entity.id
_entity.type
_entity.pdbx_description
1 polymer ?
#
loop_
_entity_poly.entity_id
_entity_poly.type
_entity_poly.pdbx_seq_one_letter_code
_entity_poly.pdbx_strand_id
1 'polypeptide(L)'
;MKKVGEHVTIDFLGVKQDYSPDFYSKVIYKIAKKANVEVLNIAEHKFKPHGFTCVALLAESHMSFHTFPEKGIISFDFFTCAKISPTAALDILKKEIKHERAVVRNFDRSNKGVYEDIYSTPGHKKYYIVDDVLENFISKVGQHIEILKLEEFGNALFIDSELQVAEKDEKKYSGQFVNSALSLSKDNSSAAIIGGGDGGVVRECLLKGFDLIDWYELDPEVVKACQKHLPKICGEVKANNNVKTYWGDAFESIRKVKDSKYDKIFVDLNDDQYCIDLAAKNMKGLKRILKPNGIITAQVGCLSKKPKQVNSWLKVLSQNFGNSKLDEVFIPSFDCRWNFASSIMNS
;
A
#
# COMPACT_ATOMS: atom_id res chain seq x y z
N MET A 1 8.31 19.31 8.36
CA MET A 1 9.36 18.28 8.40
C MET A 1 10.43 18.75 9.38
N LYS A 2 10.63 18.04 10.49
CA LYS A 2 11.80 18.23 11.36
C LYS A 2 12.88 17.29 10.85
N LYS A 3 13.89 17.82 10.17
CA LYS A 3 15.03 17.06 9.68
C LYS A 3 16.02 16.86 10.82
N VAL A 4 16.31 15.61 11.18
CA VAL A 4 17.29 15.28 12.23
C VAL A 4 18.70 15.15 11.65
N GLY A 5 18.81 14.63 10.42
CA GLY A 5 20.08 14.53 9.69
C GLY A 5 19.91 13.78 8.37
N GLU A 6 21.02 13.48 7.72
CA GLU A 6 21.06 12.64 6.52
C GLU A 6 21.92 11.41 6.79
N HIS A 7 21.45 10.24 6.37
CA HIS A 7 22.23 9.00 6.41
C HIS A 7 22.46 8.51 4.99
N VAL A 8 23.72 8.37 4.58
CA VAL A 8 24.07 7.69 3.33
C VAL A 8 24.66 6.32 3.65
N THR A 9 24.25 5.32 2.89
CA THR A 9 24.95 4.04 2.83
C THR A 9 25.46 3.81 1.41
N ILE A 10 26.65 3.24 1.30
CA ILE A 10 27.34 3.01 0.03
C ILE A 10 27.88 1.59 0.05
N ASP A 11 27.38 0.74 -0.85
CA ASP A 11 27.95 -0.58 -1.09
C ASP A 11 28.79 -0.53 -2.37
N PHE A 12 30.09 -0.71 -2.23
CA PHE A 12 31.01 -0.94 -3.33
C PHE A 12 31.03 -2.43 -3.68
N LEU A 13 30.69 -2.76 -4.92
CA LEU A 13 30.64 -4.11 -5.47
C LEU A 13 31.81 -4.34 -6.44
N GLY A 14 32.28 -5.59 -6.52
CA GLY A 14 33.38 -5.98 -7.40
C GLY A 14 34.74 -5.46 -6.92
N VAL A 15 34.90 -5.24 -5.61
CA VAL A 15 36.16 -4.82 -5.00
C VAL A 15 37.10 -6.02 -4.93
N LYS A 16 38.18 -5.99 -5.71
CA LYS A 16 39.18 -7.08 -5.78
C LYS A 16 40.40 -6.84 -4.88
N GLN A 17 40.61 -5.60 -4.46
CA GLN A 17 41.75 -5.20 -3.63
C GLN A 17 41.35 -5.29 -2.15
N ASP A 18 42.19 -5.93 -1.34
CA ASP A 18 42.09 -5.88 0.12
C ASP A 18 42.89 -4.67 0.64
N TYR A 19 42.26 -3.81 1.45
CA TYR A 19 42.87 -2.59 1.97
C TYR A 19 43.26 -2.77 3.44
N SER A 20 44.37 -2.16 3.86
CA SER A 20 44.82 -2.23 5.26
C SER A 20 43.89 -1.45 6.21
N PRO A 21 43.80 -1.79 7.50
CA PRO A 21 43.07 -1.01 8.50
C PRO A 21 43.38 0.51 8.47
N ASP A 22 44.68 0.86 8.36
CA ASP A 22 45.17 2.24 8.25
C ASP A 22 44.58 3.01 7.04
N PHE A 23 44.25 2.32 5.94
CA PHE A 23 43.61 2.96 4.79
C PHE A 23 42.22 3.48 5.18
N TYR A 24 41.40 2.66 5.84
CA TYR A 24 40.05 3.06 6.24
C TYR A 24 40.07 4.22 7.24
N SER A 25 40.96 4.17 8.23
CA SER A 25 41.17 5.27 9.18
C SER A 25 41.56 6.58 8.46
N LYS A 26 42.51 6.54 7.51
CA LYS A 26 42.88 7.71 6.71
C LYS A 26 41.73 8.26 5.87
N VAL A 27 40.94 7.38 5.27
CA VAL A 27 39.75 7.76 4.49
C VAL A 27 38.70 8.42 5.40
N ILE A 28 38.44 7.90 6.59
CA ILE A 28 37.55 8.50 7.59
C ILE A 28 37.99 9.93 7.91
N TYR A 29 39.26 10.15 8.27
CA TYR A 29 39.75 11.50 8.56
C TYR A 29 39.65 12.45 7.36
N LYS A 30 39.88 11.94 6.14
CA LYS A 30 39.73 12.72 4.91
C LYS A 30 38.29 13.16 4.68
N ILE A 31 37.33 12.25 4.90
CA ILE A 31 35.90 12.55 4.81
C ILE A 31 35.50 13.52 5.90
N ALA A 32 35.90 13.27 7.16
CA ALA A 32 35.58 14.12 8.31
C ALA A 32 36.05 15.57 8.10
N LYS A 33 37.30 15.75 7.64
CA LYS A 33 37.84 17.07 7.29
C LYS A 33 37.04 17.76 6.18
N LYS A 34 36.62 17.02 5.15
CA LYS A 34 35.83 17.58 4.04
C LYS A 34 34.40 17.91 4.44
N ALA A 35 33.81 17.11 5.32
CA ALA A 35 32.46 17.26 5.85
C ALA A 35 32.40 18.19 7.08
N ASN A 36 33.55 18.73 7.52
CA ASN A 36 33.69 19.59 8.69
C ASN A 36 33.01 19.01 9.95
N VAL A 37 33.29 17.73 10.22
CA VAL A 37 32.86 16.98 11.41
C VAL A 37 34.08 16.51 12.20
N GLU A 38 33.94 16.42 13.52
CA GLU A 38 35.03 16.01 14.42
C GLU A 38 34.99 14.50 14.66
N VAL A 39 36.15 13.84 14.53
CA VAL A 39 36.31 12.42 14.89
C VAL A 39 36.77 12.33 16.33
N LEU A 40 35.93 11.75 17.19
CA LEU A 40 36.22 11.58 18.62
C LEU A 40 37.00 10.29 18.89
N ASN A 41 36.65 9.21 18.20
CA ASN A 41 37.29 7.91 18.35
C ASN A 41 37.07 7.03 17.11
N ILE A 42 37.97 6.07 16.85
CA ILE A 42 37.78 5.02 15.86
C ILE A 42 38.03 3.67 16.52
N ALA A 43 37.02 2.80 16.47
CA ALA A 43 37.14 1.40 16.88
C ALA A 43 37.31 0.51 15.65
N GLU A 44 38.25 -0.43 15.68
CA GLU A 44 38.59 -1.30 14.56
C GLU A 44 38.60 -2.78 14.97
N HIS A 45 38.19 -3.66 14.05
CA HIS A 45 38.27 -5.09 14.24
C HIS A 45 38.61 -5.80 12.92
N LYS A 46 39.66 -6.63 12.93
CA LYS A 46 40.03 -7.48 11.80
C LYS A 46 39.56 -8.92 12.07
N PHE A 47 38.70 -9.41 11.19
CA PHE A 47 38.15 -10.76 11.28
C PHE A 47 39.14 -11.80 10.70
N LYS A 48 38.96 -13.05 11.13
CA LYS A 48 39.69 -14.21 10.58
C LYS A 48 38.68 -15.12 9.86
N PRO A 49 39.01 -15.66 8.67
CA PRO A 49 40.28 -15.54 7.96
C PRO A 49 40.45 -14.21 7.19
N HIS A 50 39.37 -13.49 6.90
CA HIS A 50 39.36 -12.21 6.21
C HIS A 50 38.21 -11.33 6.72
N GLY A 51 38.21 -10.06 6.34
CA GLY A 51 37.18 -9.08 6.72
C GLY A 51 37.67 -8.06 7.74
N PHE A 52 37.05 -6.89 7.72
CA PHE A 52 37.38 -5.75 8.54
C PHE A 52 36.12 -4.93 8.86
N THR A 53 36.09 -4.37 10.06
CA THR A 53 35.11 -3.36 10.46
C THR A 53 35.83 -2.22 11.13
N CYS A 54 35.42 -1.00 10.81
CA CYS A 54 35.73 0.16 11.64
C CYS A 54 34.50 1.02 11.85
N VAL A 55 34.42 1.64 13.02
CA VAL A 55 33.36 2.58 13.38
C VAL A 55 34.03 3.81 13.96
N ALA A 56 33.81 4.96 13.33
CA ALA A 56 34.22 6.26 13.83
C ALA A 56 33.06 6.90 14.59
N LEU A 57 33.30 7.21 15.86
CA LEU A 57 32.45 8.10 16.64
C LEU A 57 32.74 9.53 16.22
N LEU A 58 31.70 10.25 15.80
CA LEU A 58 31.81 11.68 15.49
C LEU A 58 31.14 12.50 16.59
N ALA A 59 31.50 13.77 16.74
CA ALA A 59 30.84 14.67 17.69
C ALA A 59 29.34 14.79 17.41
N GLU A 60 28.94 14.71 16.14
CA GLU A 60 27.55 14.82 15.71
C GLU A 60 26.84 13.48 15.51
N SER A 61 27.57 12.37 15.30
CA SER A 61 27.03 11.11 14.74
C SER A 61 28.08 9.96 14.64
N HIS A 62 28.19 9.29 13.48
CA HIS A 62 29.11 8.19 13.22
C HIS A 62 29.40 7.98 11.71
N MET A 63 30.54 7.35 11.42
CA MET A 63 30.82 6.67 10.14
C MET A 63 31.18 5.21 10.41
N SER A 64 30.90 4.30 9.49
CA SER A 64 31.38 2.91 9.57
C SER A 64 31.80 2.35 8.23
N PHE A 65 32.77 1.43 8.26
CA PHE A 65 33.04 0.51 7.18
C PHE A 65 32.83 -0.92 7.65
N HIS A 66 32.34 -1.76 6.75
CA HIS A 66 32.35 -3.21 6.89
C HIS A 66 32.74 -3.84 5.55
N THR A 67 33.62 -4.84 5.56
CA THR A 67 34.10 -5.49 4.33
C THR A 67 33.67 -6.95 4.27
N PHE A 68 33.26 -7.41 3.10
CA PHE A 68 33.02 -8.82 2.77
C PHE A 68 33.94 -9.22 1.59
N PRO A 69 35.25 -9.48 1.83
CA PRO A 69 36.21 -9.79 0.77
C PRO A 69 35.80 -10.98 -0.10
N GLU A 70 35.17 -12.00 0.50
CA GLU A 70 34.67 -13.19 -0.17
C GLU A 70 33.53 -12.92 -1.16
N LYS A 71 32.85 -11.78 -1.02
CA LYS A 71 31.81 -11.30 -1.95
C LYS A 71 32.31 -10.14 -2.82
N GLY A 72 33.54 -9.66 -2.60
CA GLY A 72 34.07 -8.45 -3.22
C GLY A 72 33.26 -7.20 -2.87
N ILE A 73 32.80 -7.08 -1.62
CA ILE A 73 31.94 -5.97 -1.16
C ILE A 73 32.62 -5.16 -0.06
N ILE A 74 32.51 -3.83 -0.13
CA ILE A 74 32.78 -2.92 0.99
C ILE A 74 31.53 -2.07 1.21
N SER A 75 30.95 -2.14 2.40
CA SER A 75 29.86 -1.28 2.84
C SER A 75 30.40 -0.12 3.66
N PHE A 76 29.88 1.07 3.42
CA PHE A 76 30.18 2.29 4.16
C PHE A 76 28.89 2.99 4.56
N ASP A 77 28.81 3.42 5.81
CA ASP A 77 27.70 4.19 6.34
C ASP A 77 28.20 5.53 6.87
N PHE A 78 27.47 6.60 6.59
CA PHE A 78 27.72 7.91 7.16
C PHE A 78 26.42 8.62 7.47
N PHE A 79 26.13 8.72 8.76
CA PHE A 79 25.07 9.57 9.27
C PHE A 79 25.66 10.89 9.74
N THR A 80 25.03 12.03 9.45
CA THR A 80 25.42 13.32 10.02
C THR A 80 24.24 14.26 10.20
N CYS A 81 24.30 15.05 11.28
CA CYS A 81 23.38 16.15 11.54
C CYS A 81 23.90 17.50 10.97
N ALA A 82 25.11 17.52 10.41
CA ALA A 82 25.72 18.71 9.84
C ALA A 82 25.02 19.14 8.55
N LYS A 83 25.12 20.43 8.20
CA LYS A 83 24.57 20.99 6.95
C LYS A 83 25.25 20.47 5.67
N ILE A 84 26.35 19.74 5.80
CA ILE A 84 27.14 19.26 4.65
C ILE A 84 26.61 17.89 4.24
N SER A 85 26.19 17.83 2.98
CA SER A 85 25.69 16.62 2.35
C SER A 85 26.71 15.47 2.46
N PRO A 86 26.30 14.26 2.88
CA PRO A 86 27.11 13.05 2.84
C PRO A 86 27.68 12.70 1.46
N THR A 87 27.22 13.35 0.38
CA THR A 87 27.81 13.25 -0.96
C THR A 87 29.29 13.60 -1.00
N ALA A 88 29.80 14.42 -0.06
CA ALA A 88 31.24 14.68 0.05
C ALA A 88 32.05 13.40 0.33
N ALA A 89 31.46 12.44 1.07
CA ALA A 89 32.07 11.13 1.29
C ALA A 89 32.11 10.32 -0.01
N LEU A 90 31.02 10.35 -0.79
CA LEU A 90 30.89 9.58 -2.02
C LEU A 90 32.02 9.88 -3.03
N ASP A 91 32.35 11.16 -3.23
CA ASP A 91 33.40 11.57 -4.17
C ASP A 91 34.80 11.14 -3.73
N ILE A 92 35.05 11.14 -2.42
CA ILE A 92 36.31 10.65 -1.85
C ILE A 92 36.38 9.13 -2.02
N LEU A 93 35.35 8.41 -1.59
CA LEU A 93 35.31 6.96 -1.59
C LEU A 93 35.42 6.38 -3.00
N LYS A 94 34.73 6.97 -3.99
CA LYS A 94 34.82 6.53 -5.39
C LYS A 94 36.22 6.67 -5.98
N LYS A 95 37.04 7.60 -5.48
CA LYS A 95 38.43 7.80 -5.91
C LYS A 95 39.40 6.87 -5.19
N GLU A 96 39.16 6.63 -3.91
CA GLU A 96 40.06 5.85 -3.05
C GLU A 96 39.84 4.34 -3.19
N ILE A 97 38.60 3.90 -3.39
CA ILE A 97 38.22 2.48 -3.49
C ILE A 97 38.05 2.11 -4.97
N LYS A 98 38.90 1.21 -5.48
CA LYS A 98 38.72 0.57 -6.78
C LYS A 98 37.55 -0.43 -6.73
N HIS A 99 36.53 -0.21 -7.54
CA HIS A 99 35.28 -0.98 -7.55
C HIS A 99 34.71 -1.07 -8.98
N GLU A 100 33.80 -2.01 -9.21
CA GLU A 100 33.07 -2.13 -10.48
C GLU A 100 31.76 -1.32 -10.46
N ARG A 101 31.07 -1.31 -9.31
CA ARG A 101 29.82 -0.57 -9.13
C ARG A 101 29.68 -0.06 -7.70
N ALA A 102 29.13 1.14 -7.52
CA ALA A 102 28.73 1.67 -6.22
C ALA A 102 27.21 1.79 -6.16
N VAL A 103 26.60 1.21 -5.13
CA VAL A 103 25.18 1.34 -4.82
C VAL A 103 25.04 2.34 -3.68
N VAL A 104 24.48 3.51 -3.97
CA VAL A 104 24.30 4.59 -2.99
C VAL A 104 22.84 4.64 -2.58
N ARG A 105 22.57 4.65 -1.27
CA ARG A 105 21.23 4.85 -0.71
C ARG A 105 21.28 6.02 0.25
N ASN A 106 20.38 6.98 0.05
CA ASN A 106 20.19 8.09 0.97
C ASN A 106 18.93 7.85 1.78
N PHE A 107 19.03 8.01 3.08
CA PHE A 107 17.93 7.92 4.02
C PHE A 107 17.75 9.28 4.66
N ASP A 108 16.60 9.90 4.39
CA ASP A 108 16.20 11.09 5.13
C ASP A 108 15.84 10.68 6.56
N ARG A 109 16.58 11.20 7.54
CA ARG A 109 16.26 11.01 8.95
C ARG A 109 15.36 12.15 9.41
N SER A 110 14.28 12.40 8.67
CA SER A 110 13.25 13.33 9.10
C SER A 110 12.18 12.61 9.92
N ASN A 111 11.31 13.39 10.52
CA ASN A 111 10.16 12.86 11.26
C ASN A 111 9.04 12.32 10.36
N LYS A 112 9.24 12.29 9.03
CA LYS A 112 8.29 11.69 8.09
C LYS A 112 8.75 10.29 7.72
N GLY A 113 7.83 9.33 7.77
CA GLY A 113 8.05 7.98 7.30
C GLY A 113 7.96 7.90 5.77
N VAL A 114 8.52 6.81 5.23
CA VAL A 114 8.29 6.38 3.86
C VAL A 114 7.65 4.99 3.95
N TYR A 115 6.52 4.79 3.29
CA TYR A 115 5.77 3.54 3.35
C TYR A 115 5.62 2.97 1.93
N GLU A 116 6.04 1.73 1.72
CA GLU A 116 5.94 1.04 0.42
C GLU A 116 4.51 0.55 0.20
N ASP A 117 3.94 0.86 -0.97
CA ASP A 117 2.70 0.25 -1.43
C ASP A 117 3.02 -0.96 -2.30
N ILE A 118 2.52 -2.12 -1.87
CA ILE A 118 2.73 -3.39 -2.58
C ILE A 118 2.00 -3.44 -3.94
N TYR A 119 1.09 -2.49 -4.23
CA TYR A 119 0.45 -2.33 -5.53
C TYR A 119 1.39 -1.74 -6.59
N SER A 120 2.39 -2.52 -6.97
CA SER A 120 3.49 -2.13 -7.84
C SER A 120 3.69 -3.12 -9.01
N THR A 121 4.45 -2.75 -10.04
CA THR A 121 4.79 -3.60 -11.19
C THR A 121 6.26 -4.02 -11.15
N PRO A 122 6.69 -5.12 -11.80
CA PRO A 122 8.10 -5.49 -11.86
C PRO A 122 8.99 -4.32 -12.30
N GLY A 123 10.00 -4.00 -11.50
CA GLY A 123 10.93 -2.89 -11.77
C GLY A 123 10.43 -1.49 -11.36
N HIS A 124 9.23 -1.36 -10.81
CA HIS A 124 8.66 -0.11 -10.32
C HIS A 124 8.19 -0.32 -8.87
N LYS A 125 8.43 0.65 -7.99
CA LYS A 125 7.93 0.66 -6.62
C LYS A 125 7.32 2.01 -6.31
N LYS A 126 6.18 2.01 -5.62
CA LYS A 126 5.49 3.23 -5.16
C LYS A 126 5.64 3.36 -3.65
N TYR A 127 5.90 4.59 -3.20
CA TYR A 127 5.99 4.90 -1.78
C TYR A 127 5.17 6.14 -1.44
N TYR A 128 4.59 6.16 -0.25
CA TYR A 128 3.97 7.34 0.31
C TYR A 128 4.85 7.98 1.37
N ILE A 129 4.78 9.31 1.45
CA ILE A 129 5.30 10.05 2.60
C ILE A 129 4.24 10.01 3.71
N VAL A 130 4.64 9.52 4.88
CA VAL A 130 3.77 9.32 6.04
C VAL A 130 4.13 10.33 7.11
N ASP A 131 3.17 11.17 7.47
CA ASP A 131 3.30 12.13 8.56
C ASP A 131 3.12 11.49 9.94
N ASP A 132 2.27 10.46 10.04
CA ASP A 132 1.96 9.77 11.30
C ASP A 132 1.35 8.37 11.08
N VAL A 133 1.47 7.51 12.07
CA VAL A 133 0.84 6.18 12.14
C VAL A 133 -0.23 6.23 13.23
N LEU A 134 -1.51 6.23 12.84
CA LEU A 134 -2.64 6.43 13.75
C LEU A 134 -3.16 5.12 14.35
N GLU A 135 -3.05 4.02 13.61
CA GLU A 135 -3.31 2.64 14.05
C GLU A 135 -2.35 1.69 13.35
N ASN A 136 -1.97 0.61 14.03
CA ASN A 136 -1.22 -0.51 13.46
C ASN A 136 -1.45 -1.75 14.32
N PHE A 137 -2.21 -2.73 13.81
CA PHE A 137 -2.52 -3.95 14.54
C PHE A 137 -2.92 -5.09 13.58
N ILE A 138 -2.87 -6.33 14.07
CA ILE A 138 -3.42 -7.48 13.36
C ILE A 138 -4.80 -7.79 13.96
N SER A 139 -5.83 -7.85 13.13
CA SER A 139 -7.20 -8.13 13.56
C SER A 139 -7.43 -9.60 13.89
N LYS A 140 -8.58 -9.90 14.51
CA LYS A 140 -8.97 -11.27 14.87
C LYS A 140 -9.17 -12.18 13.66
N VAL A 141 -9.43 -11.63 12.48
CA VAL A 141 -9.54 -12.40 11.24
C VAL A 141 -8.20 -12.53 10.51
N GLY A 142 -7.13 -11.93 11.06
CA GLY A 142 -5.76 -12.09 10.58
C GLY A 142 -5.28 -11.04 9.60
N GLN A 143 -6.05 -9.96 9.38
CA GLN A 143 -5.64 -8.85 8.51
C GLN A 143 -4.72 -7.89 9.26
N HIS A 144 -3.63 -7.46 8.64
CA HIS A 144 -2.80 -6.38 9.17
C HIS A 144 -3.42 -5.03 8.78
N ILE A 145 -3.97 -4.32 9.77
CA ILE A 145 -4.69 -3.06 9.58
C ILE A 145 -3.79 -1.90 10.03
N GLU A 146 -3.61 -0.93 9.14
CA GLU A 146 -2.91 0.31 9.42
C GLU A 146 -3.75 1.51 8.99
N ILE A 147 -3.79 2.54 9.85
CA ILE A 147 -4.27 3.85 9.46
C ILE A 147 -3.09 4.80 9.45
N LEU A 148 -2.73 5.28 8.27
CA LEU A 148 -1.59 6.17 8.06
C LEU A 148 -2.08 7.56 7.69
N LYS A 149 -1.42 8.60 8.20
CA LYS A 149 -1.62 9.98 7.73
C LYS A 149 -0.64 10.26 6.61
N LEU A 150 -1.11 10.20 5.37
CA LEU A 150 -0.31 10.48 4.18
C LEU A 150 -0.20 12.00 3.97
N GLU A 151 1.00 12.47 3.60
CA GLU A 151 1.28 13.91 3.42
C GLU A 151 0.30 14.57 2.42
N GLU A 152 0.09 13.94 1.26
CA GLU A 152 -0.73 14.50 0.18
C GLU A 152 -2.22 14.10 0.28
N PHE A 153 -2.51 12.89 0.77
CA PHE A 153 -3.83 12.26 0.66
C PHE A 153 -4.65 12.23 1.95
N GLY A 154 -4.09 12.71 3.06
CA GLY A 154 -4.75 12.69 4.37
C GLY A 154 -4.71 11.30 5.01
N ASN A 155 -5.68 11.00 5.86
CA ASN A 155 -5.74 9.68 6.49
C ASN A 155 -6.08 8.61 5.45
N ALA A 156 -5.45 7.45 5.55
CA ALA A 156 -5.59 6.35 4.62
C ALA A 156 -5.60 5.01 5.35
N LEU A 157 -6.40 4.07 4.84
CA LEU A 157 -6.44 2.69 5.30
C LEU A 157 -5.51 1.85 4.43
N PHE A 158 -4.64 1.11 5.08
CA PHE A 158 -3.87 0.02 4.49
C PHE A 158 -4.30 -1.29 5.12
N ILE A 159 -4.46 -2.32 4.28
CA ILE A 159 -4.67 -3.71 4.72
C ILE A 159 -3.57 -4.55 4.07
N ASP A 160 -2.84 -5.30 4.88
CA ASP A 160 -1.74 -6.16 4.44
C ASP A 160 -0.73 -5.42 3.53
N SER A 161 -0.42 -4.17 3.92
CA SER A 161 0.47 -3.23 3.21
C SER A 161 -0.02 -2.76 1.83
N GLU A 162 -1.27 -3.02 1.47
CA GLU A 162 -1.92 -2.47 0.27
C GLU A 162 -2.84 -1.31 0.64
N LEU A 163 -2.71 -0.18 -0.05
CA LEU A 163 -3.60 0.97 0.13
C LEU A 163 -5.01 0.60 -0.30
N GLN A 164 -5.96 0.66 0.63
CA GLN A 164 -7.38 0.41 0.36
C GLN A 164 -8.12 1.70 0.01
N VAL A 165 -7.84 2.78 0.73
CA VAL A 165 -8.55 4.06 0.55
C VAL A 165 -7.80 5.22 1.18
N ALA A 166 -7.96 6.44 0.64
CA ALA A 166 -7.48 7.68 1.24
C ALA A 166 -8.56 8.78 1.26
N GLU A 167 -8.62 9.59 2.32
CA GLU A 167 -9.68 10.59 2.54
C GLU A 167 -9.87 11.57 1.37
N LYS A 168 -8.78 11.97 0.72
CA LYS A 168 -8.81 13.05 -0.28
C LYS A 168 -9.50 12.66 -1.59
N ASP A 169 -9.51 11.37 -1.93
CA ASP A 169 -9.99 10.90 -3.24
C ASP A 169 -10.89 9.68 -3.21
N GLU A 170 -11.21 9.13 -2.04
CA GLU A 170 -12.18 8.04 -1.86
C GLU A 170 -13.51 8.28 -2.61
N LYS A 171 -14.03 9.51 -2.61
CA LYS A 171 -15.29 9.84 -3.33
C LYS A 171 -15.23 9.58 -4.83
N LYS A 172 -14.03 9.56 -5.43
CA LYS A 172 -13.85 9.16 -6.84
C LYS A 172 -14.04 7.66 -6.99
N TYR A 173 -13.52 6.88 -6.04
CA TYR A 173 -13.63 5.42 -6.02
C TYR A 173 -15.09 5.01 -5.83
N SER A 174 -15.70 5.32 -4.69
CA SER A 174 -17.08 4.90 -4.39
C SER A 174 -18.09 5.52 -5.36
N GLY A 175 -17.89 6.78 -5.72
CA GLY A 175 -18.70 7.48 -6.72
C GLY A 175 -18.69 6.77 -8.07
N GLN A 176 -17.52 6.43 -8.62
CA GLN A 176 -17.45 5.69 -9.87
C GLN A 176 -18.04 4.29 -9.73
N PHE A 177 -17.74 3.59 -8.64
CA PHE A 177 -18.22 2.23 -8.38
C PHE A 177 -19.76 2.15 -8.40
N VAL A 178 -20.42 3.04 -7.64
CA VAL A 178 -21.89 3.08 -7.59
C VAL A 178 -22.48 3.57 -8.92
N ASN A 179 -21.88 4.59 -9.55
CA ASN A 179 -22.36 5.10 -10.83
C ASN A 179 -22.22 4.08 -11.98
N SER A 180 -21.22 3.20 -11.95
CA SER A 180 -21.07 2.11 -12.93
C SER A 180 -22.30 1.20 -12.94
N ALA A 181 -22.82 0.84 -11.77
CA ALA A 181 -24.04 0.05 -11.65
C ALA A 181 -25.30 0.85 -12.03
N LEU A 182 -25.39 2.13 -11.64
CA LEU A 182 -26.53 3.00 -11.96
C LEU A 182 -26.60 3.38 -13.45
N SER A 183 -25.48 3.34 -14.17
CA SER A 183 -25.42 3.60 -15.61
C SER A 183 -26.14 2.52 -16.43
N LEU A 184 -26.30 1.30 -15.87
CA LEU A 184 -26.93 0.16 -16.53
C LEU A 184 -28.41 0.00 -16.16
N SER A 185 -28.80 0.38 -14.95
CA SER A 185 -30.19 0.47 -14.50
C SER A 185 -30.31 1.53 -13.41
N LYS A 186 -31.36 2.35 -13.45
CA LYS A 186 -31.60 3.41 -12.46
C LYS A 186 -32.22 2.89 -11.16
N ASP A 187 -32.60 1.61 -11.11
CA ASP A 187 -33.26 1.02 -9.93
C ASP A 187 -32.29 0.99 -8.75
N ASN A 188 -32.71 1.57 -7.64
CA ASN A 188 -31.91 1.74 -6.42
C ASN A 188 -32.67 1.30 -5.15
N SER A 189 -33.77 0.55 -5.27
CA SER A 189 -34.55 0.15 -4.10
C SER A 189 -33.78 -0.76 -3.12
N SER A 190 -32.81 -1.55 -3.60
CA SER A 190 -32.09 -2.48 -2.73
C SER A 190 -30.68 -2.79 -3.23
N ALA A 191 -29.71 -2.72 -2.32
CA ALA A 191 -28.32 -3.09 -2.55
C ALA A 191 -27.79 -4.10 -1.52
N ALA A 192 -26.92 -4.99 -1.99
CA ALA A 192 -25.99 -5.72 -1.14
C ALA A 192 -24.55 -5.25 -1.40
N ILE A 193 -23.80 -4.98 -0.35
CA ILE A 193 -22.37 -4.62 -0.43
C ILE A 193 -21.58 -5.73 0.24
N ILE A 194 -20.65 -6.34 -0.49
CA ILE A 194 -19.80 -7.45 -0.04
C ILE A 194 -18.39 -6.90 0.17
N GLY A 195 -17.93 -6.79 1.42
CA GLY A 195 -16.71 -6.08 1.79
C GLY A 195 -16.94 -4.57 1.97
N GLY A 196 -15.97 -3.74 1.59
CA GLY A 196 -16.08 -2.28 1.71
C GLY A 196 -16.04 -1.77 3.15
N GLY A 197 -15.15 -2.33 3.97
CA GLY A 197 -14.98 -2.05 5.40
C GLY A 197 -14.72 -0.58 5.75
N ASP A 198 -14.26 0.24 4.80
CA ASP A 198 -14.10 1.68 4.98
C ASP A 198 -15.43 2.45 5.01
N GLY A 199 -16.51 1.86 4.48
CA GLY A 199 -17.86 2.42 4.47
C GLY A 199 -18.15 3.41 3.34
N GLY A 200 -17.21 3.68 2.43
CA GLY A 200 -17.36 4.63 1.34
C GLY A 200 -18.49 4.25 0.37
N VAL A 201 -18.57 2.98 -0.04
CA VAL A 201 -19.64 2.47 -0.91
C VAL A 201 -21.01 2.56 -0.23
N VAL A 202 -21.10 2.24 1.06
CA VAL A 202 -22.35 2.36 1.84
C VAL A 202 -22.82 3.81 1.87
N ARG A 203 -21.92 4.75 2.16
CA ARG A 203 -22.22 6.19 2.13
C ARG A 203 -22.69 6.60 0.74
N GLU A 204 -21.98 6.22 -0.31
CA GLU A 204 -22.35 6.61 -1.67
C GLU A 204 -23.74 6.05 -2.06
N CYS A 205 -24.07 4.82 -1.70
CA CYS A 205 -25.43 4.29 -1.87
C CYS A 205 -26.48 5.12 -1.13
N LEU A 206 -26.23 5.54 0.12
CA LEU A 206 -27.13 6.44 0.85
C LEU A 206 -27.33 7.77 0.10
N LEU A 207 -26.24 8.38 -0.38
CA LEU A 207 -26.30 9.64 -1.14
C LEU A 207 -27.04 9.50 -2.48
N LYS A 208 -27.03 8.30 -3.08
CA LYS A 208 -27.76 7.97 -4.31
C LYS A 208 -29.19 7.50 -4.07
N GLY A 209 -29.67 7.59 -2.83
CA GLY A 209 -31.07 7.34 -2.47
C GLY A 209 -31.45 5.87 -2.49
N PHE A 210 -30.55 4.97 -2.08
CA PHE A 210 -30.90 3.56 -1.92
C PHE A 210 -31.79 3.34 -0.69
N ASP A 211 -32.92 2.64 -0.87
CA ASP A 211 -33.91 2.43 0.22
C ASP A 211 -33.44 1.38 1.24
N LEU A 212 -32.85 0.28 0.77
CA LEU A 212 -32.32 -0.82 1.58
C LEU A 212 -30.87 -1.11 1.21
N ILE A 213 -29.98 -1.12 2.21
CA ILE A 213 -28.57 -1.47 2.05
C ILE A 213 -28.21 -2.56 3.07
N ASP A 214 -27.97 -3.77 2.58
CA ASP A 214 -27.41 -4.85 3.39
C ASP A 214 -25.89 -4.89 3.17
N TRP A 215 -25.13 -4.58 4.22
CA TRP A 215 -23.67 -4.51 4.17
C TRP A 215 -23.06 -5.73 4.85
N TYR A 216 -22.31 -6.54 4.11
CA TYR A 216 -21.66 -7.75 4.59
C TYR A 216 -20.16 -7.50 4.73
N GLU A 217 -19.67 -7.44 5.97
CA GLU A 217 -18.26 -7.15 6.27
C GLU A 217 -17.68 -8.25 7.14
N LEU A 218 -16.52 -8.76 6.73
CA LEU A 218 -15.81 -9.83 7.42
C LEU A 218 -15.25 -9.32 8.75
N ASP A 219 -14.63 -8.14 8.74
CA ASP A 219 -13.85 -7.63 9.85
C ASP A 219 -14.47 -6.37 10.50
N PRO A 220 -15.15 -6.51 11.65
CA PRO A 220 -15.66 -5.36 12.40
C PRO A 220 -14.56 -4.44 12.95
N GLU A 221 -13.31 -4.88 13.01
CA GLU A 221 -12.19 -4.06 13.48
C GLU A 221 -11.73 -3.07 12.41
N VAL A 222 -11.82 -3.41 11.11
CA VAL A 222 -11.63 -2.47 10.00
C VAL A 222 -12.63 -1.32 10.10
N VAL A 223 -13.93 -1.64 10.22
CA VAL A 223 -14.99 -0.63 10.30
C VAL A 223 -14.79 0.31 11.48
N LYS A 224 -14.42 -0.22 12.64
CA LYS A 224 -14.15 0.60 13.84
C LYS A 224 -12.95 1.52 13.66
N ALA A 225 -11.85 1.03 13.05
CA ALA A 225 -10.68 1.84 12.76
C ALA A 225 -11.03 2.99 11.79
N CYS A 226 -11.78 2.68 10.72
CA CYS A 226 -12.27 3.67 9.76
C CYS A 226 -13.21 4.68 10.40
N GLN A 227 -14.16 4.26 11.24
CA GLN A 227 -15.05 5.20 11.95
C GLN A 227 -14.30 6.15 12.88
N LYS A 228 -13.21 5.68 13.49
CA LYS A 228 -12.38 6.48 14.38
C LYS A 228 -11.52 7.50 13.62
N HIS A 229 -10.92 7.10 12.51
CA HIS A 229 -9.86 7.87 11.85
C HIS A 229 -10.15 8.34 10.43
N LEU A 230 -11.21 7.83 9.80
CA LEU A 230 -11.68 8.21 8.47
C LEU A 230 -13.14 8.74 8.51
N PRO A 231 -13.50 9.65 9.42
CA PRO A 231 -14.89 10.10 9.58
C PRO A 231 -15.43 10.84 8.35
N LYS A 232 -14.57 11.36 7.47
CA LYS A 232 -15.00 11.96 6.19
C LYS A 232 -15.50 10.90 5.20
N ILE A 233 -15.10 9.65 5.36
CA ILE A 233 -15.52 8.54 4.51
C ILE A 233 -16.81 7.93 5.06
N CYS A 234 -16.81 7.47 6.31
CA CYS A 234 -17.92 6.70 6.89
C CYS A 234 -18.74 7.43 7.96
N GLY A 235 -18.47 8.71 8.25
CA GLY A 235 -19.16 9.43 9.32
C GLY A 235 -20.67 9.58 9.14
N GLU A 236 -21.16 9.46 7.90
CA GLU A 236 -22.59 9.45 7.55
C GLU A 236 -23.22 8.04 7.63
N VAL A 237 -22.41 6.97 7.71
CA VAL A 237 -22.85 5.57 7.82
C VAL A 237 -23.30 5.21 9.24
N LYS A 238 -23.66 6.22 10.06
CA LYS A 238 -24.29 6.00 11.37
C LYS A 238 -25.57 5.20 11.21
N ALA A 239 -26.03 4.57 12.30
CA ALA A 239 -27.24 3.75 12.37
C ALA A 239 -28.44 4.45 11.70
N ASN A 240 -28.54 4.26 10.40
CA ASN A 240 -29.63 4.67 9.55
C ASN A 240 -30.50 3.44 9.43
N ASN A 241 -31.81 3.60 9.57
CA ASN A 241 -32.76 2.49 9.45
C ASN A 241 -32.66 1.76 8.10
N ASN A 242 -32.02 2.38 7.10
CA ASN A 242 -31.82 1.83 5.76
C ASN A 242 -30.56 0.96 5.63
N VAL A 243 -29.62 0.97 6.59
CA VAL A 243 -28.38 0.18 6.52
C VAL A 243 -28.41 -0.93 7.57
N LYS A 244 -28.23 -2.17 7.12
CA LYS A 244 -28.07 -3.33 8.00
C LYS A 244 -26.74 -4.02 7.76
N THR A 245 -25.88 -4.00 8.77
CA THR A 245 -24.57 -4.66 8.72
C THR A 245 -24.65 -6.11 9.20
N TYR A 246 -24.00 -7.01 8.48
CA TYR A 246 -23.82 -8.43 8.80
C TYR A 246 -22.34 -8.71 8.95
N TRP A 247 -21.93 -9.15 10.13
CA TRP A 247 -20.54 -9.45 10.45
C TRP A 247 -20.19 -10.91 10.12
N GLY A 248 -19.00 -11.11 9.54
CA GLY A 248 -18.43 -12.42 9.22
C GLY A 248 -18.45 -12.73 7.72
N ASP A 249 -18.30 -14.01 7.38
CA ASP A 249 -18.21 -14.44 5.98
C ASP A 249 -19.51 -14.08 5.23
N ALA A 250 -19.37 -13.18 4.25
CA ALA A 250 -20.45 -12.73 3.40
C ALA A 250 -21.07 -13.87 2.59
N PHE A 251 -20.25 -14.81 2.09
CA PHE A 251 -20.69 -15.91 1.25
C PHE A 251 -21.42 -17.01 2.03
N GLU A 252 -21.13 -17.18 3.31
CA GLU A 252 -21.97 -17.97 4.22
C GLU A 252 -23.29 -17.26 4.53
N SER A 253 -23.23 -15.93 4.74
CA SER A 253 -24.39 -15.11 5.09
C SER A 253 -25.43 -15.06 3.95
N ILE A 254 -25.00 -14.91 2.70
CA ILE A 254 -25.92 -14.81 1.56
C ILE A 254 -26.70 -16.11 1.30
N ARG A 255 -26.28 -17.27 1.83
CA ARG A 255 -27.05 -18.53 1.68
C ARG A 255 -28.44 -18.45 2.29
N LYS A 256 -28.60 -17.64 3.35
CA LYS A 256 -29.87 -17.42 4.05
C LYS A 256 -30.72 -16.30 3.43
N VAL A 257 -30.16 -15.57 2.47
CA VAL A 257 -30.88 -14.48 1.78
C VAL A 257 -31.89 -15.08 0.80
N LYS A 258 -33.07 -14.47 0.72
CA LYS A 258 -34.14 -14.86 -0.22
C LYS A 258 -33.71 -14.60 -1.67
N ASP A 259 -34.22 -15.40 -2.58
CA ASP A 259 -34.02 -15.23 -4.02
C ASP A 259 -34.52 -13.85 -4.48
N SER A 260 -33.84 -13.27 -5.47
CA SER A 260 -34.22 -12.01 -6.10
C SER A 260 -34.52 -10.87 -5.11
N LYS A 261 -33.65 -10.70 -4.12
CA LYS A 261 -33.79 -9.65 -3.10
C LYS A 261 -33.25 -8.30 -3.56
N TYR A 262 -32.14 -8.28 -4.31
CA TYR A 262 -31.37 -7.06 -4.56
C TYR A 262 -31.45 -6.58 -6.01
N ASP A 263 -31.58 -5.26 -6.20
CA ASP A 263 -31.41 -4.62 -7.51
C ASP A 263 -29.93 -4.52 -7.88
N LYS A 264 -29.07 -4.26 -6.87
CA LYS A 264 -27.63 -4.08 -7.04
C LYS A 264 -26.83 -4.95 -6.07
N ILE A 265 -25.74 -5.53 -6.54
CA ILE A 265 -24.71 -6.17 -5.71
C ILE A 265 -23.38 -5.49 -6.01
N PHE A 266 -22.72 -4.96 -4.99
CA PHE A 266 -21.38 -4.42 -5.07
C PHE A 266 -20.40 -5.39 -4.41
N VAL A 267 -19.38 -5.82 -5.14
CA VAL A 267 -18.32 -6.70 -4.64
C VAL A 267 -17.03 -5.89 -4.47
N ASP A 268 -16.77 -5.52 -3.22
CA ASP A 268 -15.69 -4.63 -2.77
C ASP A 268 -14.71 -5.40 -1.87
N LEU A 269 -14.15 -6.47 -2.44
CA LEU A 269 -13.13 -7.31 -1.79
C LEU A 269 -11.73 -6.84 -2.17
N ASN A 270 -10.70 -7.25 -1.42
CA ASN A 270 -9.30 -6.92 -1.72
C ASN A 270 -8.90 -7.34 -3.15
N ASP A 271 -7.97 -6.60 -3.76
CA ASP A 271 -7.49 -6.87 -5.13
C ASP A 271 -6.45 -8.01 -5.15
N ASP A 272 -6.90 -9.24 -4.88
CA ASP A 272 -6.09 -10.46 -4.99
C ASP A 272 -6.82 -11.64 -5.70
N GLN A 273 -6.06 -12.67 -6.07
CA GLN A 273 -6.59 -13.86 -6.76
C GLN A 273 -7.51 -14.70 -5.86
N TYR A 274 -7.28 -14.73 -4.55
CA TYR A 274 -8.10 -15.49 -3.61
C TYR A 274 -9.53 -14.92 -3.56
N CYS A 275 -9.67 -13.60 -3.51
CA CYS A 275 -10.96 -12.91 -3.52
C CYS A 275 -11.73 -13.15 -4.83
N ILE A 276 -11.03 -13.20 -5.98
CA ILE A 276 -11.62 -13.56 -7.27
C ILE A 276 -12.16 -14.98 -7.26
N ASP A 277 -11.33 -15.94 -6.83
CA ASP A 277 -11.71 -17.35 -6.77
C ASP A 277 -12.87 -17.58 -5.80
N LEU A 278 -12.88 -16.86 -4.68
CA LEU A 278 -13.94 -16.88 -3.69
C LEU A 278 -15.26 -16.35 -4.25
N ALA A 279 -15.24 -15.22 -4.95
CA ALA A 279 -16.43 -14.68 -5.62
C ALA A 279 -16.91 -15.60 -6.75
N ALA A 280 -16.01 -16.13 -7.57
CA ALA A 280 -16.32 -17.06 -8.65
C ALA A 280 -16.99 -18.34 -8.13
N LYS A 281 -16.46 -18.93 -7.05
CA LYS A 281 -17.01 -20.13 -6.40
C LYS A 281 -18.43 -19.91 -5.88
N ASN A 282 -18.74 -18.69 -5.44
CA ASN A 282 -20.04 -18.33 -4.86
C ASN A 282 -20.97 -17.60 -5.84
N MET A 283 -20.61 -17.50 -7.12
CA MET A 283 -21.34 -16.72 -8.11
C MET A 283 -22.79 -17.19 -8.31
N LYS A 284 -23.08 -18.49 -8.17
CA LYS A 284 -24.46 -19.01 -8.19
C LYS A 284 -25.33 -18.39 -7.10
N GLY A 285 -24.76 -18.19 -5.90
CA GLY A 285 -25.44 -17.55 -4.78
C GLY A 285 -25.69 -16.07 -5.03
N LEU A 286 -24.68 -15.36 -5.56
CA LEU A 286 -24.79 -13.95 -5.93
C LEU A 286 -25.85 -13.73 -7.03
N LYS A 287 -25.89 -14.59 -8.05
CA LYS A 287 -26.93 -14.56 -9.08
C LYS A 287 -28.33 -14.80 -8.50
N ARG A 288 -28.47 -15.81 -7.64
CA ARG A 288 -29.77 -16.18 -7.05
C ARG A 288 -30.42 -15.03 -6.28
N ILE A 289 -29.63 -14.25 -5.54
CA ILE A 289 -30.14 -13.14 -4.72
C ILE A 289 -30.32 -11.84 -5.51
N LEU A 290 -29.85 -11.79 -6.76
CA LEU A 290 -30.05 -10.66 -7.67
C LEU A 290 -31.42 -10.78 -8.35
N LYS A 291 -32.13 -9.66 -8.48
CA LYS A 291 -33.39 -9.59 -9.21
C LYS A 291 -33.17 -9.76 -10.72
N PRO A 292 -34.21 -10.15 -11.49
CA PRO A 292 -34.20 -9.96 -12.93
C PRO A 292 -33.87 -8.50 -13.29
N ASN A 293 -32.98 -8.30 -14.26
CA ASN A 293 -32.39 -7.01 -14.64
C ASN A 293 -31.53 -6.32 -13.57
N GLY A 294 -31.27 -7.00 -12.45
CA GLY A 294 -30.36 -6.50 -11.42
C GLY A 294 -28.91 -6.49 -11.90
N ILE A 295 -28.10 -5.64 -11.27
CA ILE A 295 -26.70 -5.42 -11.65
C ILE A 295 -25.77 -5.92 -10.57
N ILE A 296 -24.76 -6.68 -10.96
CA ILE A 296 -23.58 -6.92 -10.14
C ILE A 296 -22.44 -6.03 -10.64
N THR A 297 -21.73 -5.38 -9.74
CA THR A 297 -20.52 -4.62 -10.06
C THR A 297 -19.42 -5.03 -9.08
N ALA A 298 -18.21 -5.28 -9.60
CA ALA A 298 -17.03 -5.56 -8.80
C ALA A 298 -15.95 -4.50 -9.05
N GLN A 299 -15.19 -4.16 -8.02
CA GLN A 299 -13.87 -3.53 -8.20
C GLN A 299 -12.92 -4.60 -8.75
N VAL A 300 -12.10 -4.27 -9.74
CA VAL A 300 -11.29 -5.29 -10.45
C VAL A 300 -9.81 -4.94 -10.58
N GLY A 301 -9.35 -3.93 -9.84
CA GLY A 301 -7.97 -3.47 -9.90
C GLY A 301 -7.68 -2.51 -11.06
N CYS A 302 -6.42 -2.45 -11.45
CA CYS A 302 -5.92 -1.57 -12.51
C CYS A 302 -5.47 -2.36 -13.75
N LEU A 303 -6.14 -2.17 -14.88
CA LEU A 303 -5.88 -2.89 -16.13
C LEU A 303 -4.45 -2.69 -16.64
N SER A 304 -3.88 -1.49 -16.51
CA SER A 304 -2.52 -1.21 -16.97
C SER A 304 -1.42 -1.79 -16.06
N LYS A 305 -1.67 -1.97 -14.76
CA LYS A 305 -0.70 -2.51 -13.79
C LYS A 305 -0.83 -4.03 -13.61
N LYS A 306 -2.07 -4.54 -13.48
CA LYS A 306 -2.39 -5.95 -13.24
C LYS A 306 -3.44 -6.48 -14.24
N PRO A 307 -3.16 -6.54 -15.55
CA PRO A 307 -4.16 -6.91 -16.56
C PRO A 307 -4.75 -8.31 -16.39
N LYS A 308 -3.96 -9.27 -15.89
CA LYS A 308 -4.43 -10.65 -15.63
C LYS A 308 -5.57 -10.69 -14.63
N GLN A 309 -5.55 -9.79 -13.65
CA GLN A 309 -6.53 -9.69 -12.59
C GLN A 309 -7.87 -9.17 -13.13
N VAL A 310 -7.84 -8.02 -13.80
CA VAL A 310 -9.01 -7.43 -14.48
C VAL A 310 -9.63 -8.43 -15.45
N ASN A 311 -8.81 -9.10 -16.27
CA ASN A 311 -9.30 -10.08 -17.25
C ASN A 311 -9.93 -11.32 -16.59
N SER A 312 -9.45 -11.71 -15.40
CA SER A 312 -10.04 -12.82 -14.65
C SER A 312 -11.43 -12.48 -14.14
N TRP A 313 -11.61 -11.27 -13.58
CA TRP A 313 -12.93 -10.77 -13.23
C TRP A 313 -13.89 -10.68 -14.42
N LEU A 314 -13.45 -10.10 -15.53
CA LEU A 314 -14.25 -9.99 -16.74
C LEU A 314 -14.68 -11.37 -17.27
N LYS A 315 -13.79 -12.37 -17.21
CA LYS A 315 -14.10 -13.75 -17.57
C LYS A 315 -15.15 -14.34 -16.63
N VAL A 316 -14.97 -14.21 -15.31
CA VAL A 316 -15.93 -14.70 -14.30
C VAL A 316 -17.31 -14.11 -14.55
N LEU A 317 -17.41 -12.80 -14.73
CA LEU A 317 -18.67 -12.11 -14.98
C LEU A 317 -19.29 -12.51 -16.33
N SER A 318 -18.51 -12.50 -17.42
CA SER A 318 -19.00 -12.88 -18.75
C SER A 318 -19.51 -14.32 -18.80
N GLN A 319 -18.81 -15.27 -18.16
CA GLN A 319 -19.23 -16.67 -18.13
C GLN A 319 -20.53 -16.89 -17.35
N ASN A 320 -20.79 -16.06 -16.33
CA ASN A 320 -21.96 -16.22 -15.47
C ASN A 320 -23.16 -15.39 -15.92
N PHE A 321 -22.97 -14.23 -16.55
CA PHE A 321 -24.05 -13.32 -16.94
C PHE A 321 -24.20 -13.17 -18.46
N GLY A 322 -23.25 -13.66 -19.26
CA GLY A 322 -23.23 -13.48 -20.72
C GLY A 322 -22.87 -12.08 -21.18
N ASN A 323 -22.54 -11.17 -20.26
CA ASN A 323 -22.18 -9.78 -20.53
C ASN A 323 -21.24 -9.25 -19.43
N SER A 324 -20.41 -8.27 -19.78
CA SER A 324 -19.63 -7.47 -18.83
C SER A 324 -19.26 -6.13 -19.45
N LYS A 325 -19.38 -5.04 -18.69
CA LYS A 325 -18.95 -3.69 -19.06
C LYS A 325 -17.86 -3.24 -18.09
N LEU A 326 -16.77 -2.70 -18.62
CA LEU A 326 -15.68 -2.13 -17.83
C LEU A 326 -15.80 -0.61 -17.85
N ASP A 327 -15.85 0.00 -16.67
CA ASP A 327 -15.68 1.44 -16.49
C ASP A 327 -14.36 1.70 -15.75
N GLU A 328 -13.88 2.95 -15.79
CA GLU A 328 -12.63 3.33 -15.14
C GLU A 328 -12.65 4.76 -14.61
N VAL A 329 -11.84 5.01 -13.59
CA VAL A 329 -11.56 6.35 -13.06
C VAL A 329 -10.12 6.42 -12.56
N PHE A 330 -9.46 7.57 -12.75
CA PHE A 330 -8.14 7.79 -12.16
C PHE A 330 -8.25 8.12 -10.67
N ILE A 331 -7.66 7.29 -9.81
CA ILE A 331 -7.57 7.49 -8.37
C ILE A 331 -6.14 8.00 -8.04
N PRO A 332 -5.98 9.29 -7.68
CA PRO A 332 -4.66 9.88 -7.43
C PRO A 332 -3.80 9.13 -6.42
N SER A 333 -4.39 8.70 -5.30
CA SER A 333 -3.69 7.97 -4.25
C SER A 333 -3.23 6.62 -4.76
N PHE A 334 -4.01 5.90 -5.55
CA PHE A 334 -3.59 4.62 -6.15
C PHE A 334 -2.55 4.79 -7.28
N ASP A 335 -2.43 6.00 -7.81
CA ASP A 335 -1.59 6.37 -8.96
C ASP A 335 -1.88 5.48 -10.18
N CYS A 336 -3.16 5.27 -10.47
CA CYS A 336 -3.60 4.56 -11.66
C CYS A 336 -5.08 4.75 -11.97
N ARG A 337 -5.48 4.29 -13.16
CA ARG A 337 -6.88 4.12 -13.53
C ARG A 337 -7.39 2.83 -12.90
N TRP A 338 -8.27 2.97 -11.91
CA TRP A 338 -8.94 1.85 -11.27
C TRP A 338 -10.18 1.48 -12.07
N ASN A 339 -10.47 0.19 -12.14
CA ASN A 339 -11.51 -0.36 -13.00
C ASN A 339 -12.64 -0.99 -12.18
N PHE A 340 -13.85 -0.89 -12.73
CA PHE A 340 -15.05 -1.50 -12.18
C PHE A 340 -15.76 -2.29 -13.28
N ALA A 341 -16.02 -3.57 -13.04
CA ALA A 341 -16.68 -4.44 -14.01
C ALA A 341 -18.13 -4.70 -13.58
N SER A 342 -19.08 -4.40 -14.47
CA SER A 342 -20.52 -4.54 -14.23
C SER A 342 -21.16 -5.55 -15.17
N SER A 343 -22.14 -6.31 -14.67
CA SER A 343 -22.96 -7.22 -15.48
C SER A 343 -24.43 -7.14 -15.11
N ILE A 344 -25.29 -7.25 -16.12
CA ILE A 344 -26.75 -7.29 -15.99
C ILE A 344 -27.21 -8.74 -15.91
N MET A 345 -28.09 -9.06 -14.96
CA MET A 345 -28.81 -10.33 -14.93
C MET A 345 -29.98 -10.29 -15.90
N ASN A 346 -29.70 -10.67 -17.14
CA ASN A 346 -30.72 -10.87 -18.15
C ASN A 346 -31.71 -11.95 -17.67
N SER A 347 -32.99 -11.67 -17.84
CA SER A 347 -34.13 -12.54 -17.49
C SER A 347 -34.12 -13.86 -18.23
#